data_AF-A0A7Y6X3D9-F1
#
_entry.id   AF-A0A7Y6X3D9-F1
#
_cell.length_a   1.000
_cell.length_b   1.000
_cell.length_c   1.000
_cell.angle_alpha   90.00
_cell.angle_beta   90.00
_cell.angle_gamma   90.00
#
_symmetry.space_group_name_H-M   'P 1'
#
loop_
_entity.id
_entity.type
_entity.pdbx_description
1 polymer ?
#
loop_
_entity_poly.entity_id
_entity_poly.type
_entity_poly.pdbx_seq_one_letter_code
_entity_poly.pdbx_strand_id
1 'polypeptide(L)'
;MDGRVAQLVTALLEEPSAVEPAWTRERLVPVVRRVVDRGIFSLDDVRVYVRLAESLGDDFESQRPHAWMRSWLDDASVSDPVARLHRVVRERRRREDVAAQNERKEAAFRLRHATVGKGR
;
A
#
# COMPACT_ATOMS: atom_id res chain seq x y z
N MET A 1 4.73 11.58 21.34
CA MET A 1 4.26 10.82 20.17
C MET A 1 3.31 9.68 20.56
N ASP A 2 3.59 8.91 21.61
CA ASP A 2 2.79 7.72 21.96
C ASP A 2 1.29 7.97 22.23
N GLY A 3 0.93 9.11 22.84
CA GLY A 3 -0.48 9.47 23.04
C GLY A 3 -1.25 9.65 21.73
N ARG A 4 -0.60 10.17 20.67
CA ARG A 4 -1.24 10.33 19.37
C ARG A 4 -1.40 8.99 18.65
N VAL A 5 -0.39 8.12 18.73
CA VAL A 5 -0.47 6.74 18.22
C VAL A 5 -1.63 6.00 18.87
N ALA A 6 -1.75 6.06 20.20
CA ALA A 6 -2.83 5.40 20.92
C ALA A 6 -4.23 5.89 20.50
N GLN A 7 -4.40 7.21 20.34
CA GLN A 7 -5.67 7.80 19.86
C GLN A 7 -6.03 7.31 18.45
N LEU A 8 -5.07 7.35 17.52
CA LEU A 8 -5.28 6.91 16.13
C LEU A 8 -5.59 5.42 16.06
N VAL A 9 -4.87 4.58 16.81
CA VAL A 9 -5.11 3.13 16.87
C VAL A 9 -6.51 2.84 17.41
N THR A 10 -6.94 3.51 18.49
CA THR A 10 -8.30 3.34 19.01
C THR A 10 -9.34 3.72 17.96
N ALA A 11 -9.19 4.89 17.31
CA ALA A 11 -10.13 5.34 16.28
C ALA A 11 -10.22 4.37 15.08
N LEU A 12 -9.10 3.77 14.66
CA LEU A 12 -9.07 2.80 13.57
C LEU A 12 -9.71 1.45 13.93
N LEU A 13 -9.62 1.04 15.20
CA LEU A 13 -10.21 -0.23 15.67
C LEU A 13 -11.72 -0.12 15.93
N GLU A 14 -12.23 1.09 16.17
CA GLU A 14 -13.66 1.36 16.28
C GLU A 14 -14.37 1.27 14.92
N GLU A 15 -13.62 1.30 13.81
CA GLU A 15 -14.18 1.10 12.48
C GLU A 15 -14.33 -0.38 12.14
N PRO A 16 -15.47 -0.79 11.57
CA PRO A 16 -15.63 -2.15 11.07
C PRO A 16 -14.66 -2.41 9.91
N SER A 17 -13.73 -3.37 10.10
CA SER A 17 -12.89 -3.87 9.00
C SER A 17 -13.71 -4.76 8.08
N ALA A 18 -13.61 -4.52 6.76
CA ALA A 18 -14.22 -5.39 5.75
C ALA A 18 -13.34 -6.63 5.42
N VAL A 19 -12.13 -6.71 5.99
CA VAL A 19 -11.13 -7.75 5.69
C VAL A 19 -10.76 -8.48 6.97
N GLU A 20 -10.87 -9.81 6.94
CA GLU A 20 -10.54 -10.73 8.04
C GLU A 20 -9.16 -11.37 7.84
N PRO A 21 -8.35 -11.55 8.92
CA PRO A 21 -8.65 -11.08 10.26
C PRO A 21 -8.48 -9.56 10.36
N ALA A 22 -9.43 -8.92 11.02
CA ALA A 22 -9.35 -7.50 11.35
C ALA A 22 -8.07 -7.20 12.15
N TRP A 23 -7.57 -5.96 12.06
CA TRP A 23 -6.41 -5.55 12.84
C TRP A 23 -6.60 -5.81 14.34
N THR A 24 -5.59 -6.41 14.96
CA THR A 24 -5.46 -6.37 16.43
C THR A 24 -4.70 -5.10 16.82
N ARG A 25 -4.94 -4.60 18.04
CA ARG A 25 -4.20 -3.45 18.59
C ARG A 25 -2.70 -3.67 18.51
N GLU A 26 -2.22 -4.84 18.89
CA GLU A 26 -0.79 -5.21 18.90
C GLU A 26 -0.16 -5.11 17.51
N ARG A 27 -0.87 -5.53 16.46
CA ARG A 27 -0.38 -5.44 15.08
C ARG A 27 -0.51 -4.04 14.49
N LEU A 28 -1.52 -3.27 14.88
CA LEU A 28 -1.78 -1.95 14.32
C LEU A 28 -0.86 -0.86 14.90
N VAL A 29 -0.52 -0.95 16.18
CA VAL A 29 0.38 0.03 16.85
C VAL A 29 1.70 0.26 16.09
N PRO A 30 2.49 -0.75 15.72
CA PRO A 30 3.74 -0.53 15.00
C PRO A 30 3.51 0.07 13.60
N VAL A 31 2.42 -0.28 12.92
CA VAL A 31 2.04 0.29 11.62
C VAL A 31 1.73 1.78 11.75
N VAL A 32 0.87 2.16 12.69
CA VAL A 32 0.51 3.55 12.94
C VAL A 32 1.71 4.35 13.45
N ARG A 33 2.56 3.76 14.30
CA ARG A 33 3.77 4.45 14.78
C ARG A 33 4.68 4.87 13.62
N ARG A 34 4.93 3.98 12.63
CA ARG A 34 5.76 4.31 11.46
C ARG A 34 5.24 5.50 10.64
N VAL A 35 3.93 5.66 10.51
CA VAL A 35 3.35 6.78 9.74
C VAL A 35 3.35 8.08 10.57
N VAL A 36 3.13 7.97 11.88
CA VAL A 36 3.20 9.08 12.84
C VAL A 36 4.63 9.61 12.97
N ASP A 37 5.63 8.74 13.00
CA ASP A 37 7.06 9.11 13.07
C ASP A 37 7.50 9.90 11.82
N ARG A 38 6.79 9.73 10.69
CA ARG A 38 6.99 10.51 9.46
C ARG A 38 6.23 11.83 9.44
N GLY A 39 5.51 12.17 10.50
CA GLY A 39 4.77 13.42 10.62
C GLY A 39 3.36 13.39 10.05
N ILE A 40 2.78 12.21 9.78
CA ILE A 40 1.39 12.08 9.32
C ILE A 40 0.50 11.79 10.53
N PHE A 41 -0.39 12.74 10.85
CA PHE A 41 -1.21 12.67 12.06
C PHE A 41 -2.72 12.64 11.80
N SER A 42 -3.16 12.94 10.58
CA SER A 42 -4.58 12.89 10.21
C SER A 42 -5.07 11.45 10.19
N LEU A 43 -6.26 11.20 10.73
CA LEU A 43 -6.87 9.86 10.72
C LEU A 43 -7.06 9.36 9.28
N ASP A 44 -7.48 10.23 8.36
CA ASP A 44 -7.73 9.86 6.96
C ASP A 44 -6.45 9.44 6.23
N ASP A 45 -5.34 10.17 6.42
CA ASP A 45 -4.06 9.81 5.79
C ASP A 45 -3.44 8.58 6.46
N VAL A 46 -3.61 8.43 7.78
CA VAL A 46 -3.19 7.20 8.49
C VAL A 46 -3.97 6.00 7.96
N ARG A 47 -5.29 6.12 7.73
CA ARG A 47 -6.11 5.07 7.10
C ARG A 47 -5.56 4.67 5.73
N VAL A 48 -5.16 5.64 4.91
CA VAL A 48 -4.55 5.35 3.60
C VAL A 48 -3.30 4.50 3.75
N TYR A 49 -2.41 4.84 4.68
CA TYR A 49 -1.21 4.05 4.94
C TYR A 49 -1.53 2.66 5.52
N VAL A 50 -2.48 2.56 6.45
CA VAL A 50 -2.91 1.28 7.03
C VAL A 50 -3.51 0.36 5.96
N ARG A 51 -4.28 0.89 5.01
CA ARG A 51 -4.78 0.10 3.85
C ARG A 51 -3.66 -0.42 2.95
N LEU A 52 -2.54 0.31 2.83
CA LEU A 52 -1.36 -0.24 2.14
C LEU A 52 -0.84 -1.46 2.90
N ALA A 53 -0.68 -1.36 4.22
CA ALA A 53 -0.25 -2.46 5.06
C ALA A 53 -1.23 -3.65 5.06
N GLU A 54 -2.54 -3.41 5.01
CA GLU A 54 -3.55 -4.48 4.86
C GLU A 54 -3.38 -5.25 3.56
N SER A 55 -3.22 -4.52 2.45
CA SER A 55 -3.18 -5.12 1.12
C SER A 55 -1.83 -5.75 0.75
N LEU A 56 -0.73 -5.32 1.39
CA LEU A 56 0.64 -5.73 1.04
C LEU A 56 1.37 -6.47 2.17
N GLY A 57 0.77 -6.55 3.36
CA GLY A 57 1.42 -7.03 4.58
C GLY A 57 1.92 -5.90 5.47
N ASP A 58 1.93 -6.13 6.79
CA ASP A 58 2.36 -5.13 7.78
C ASP A 58 3.84 -4.77 7.71
N ASP A 59 4.64 -5.56 6.99
CA ASP A 59 6.07 -5.40 6.74
C ASP A 59 6.38 -4.97 5.30
N PHE A 60 5.39 -4.54 4.52
CA PHE A 60 5.52 -4.25 3.08
C PHE A 60 6.71 -3.36 2.72
N GLU A 61 7.04 -2.37 3.57
CA GLU A 61 8.17 -1.47 3.35
C GLU A 61 9.53 -2.18 3.29
N SER A 62 9.64 -3.39 3.83
CA SER A 62 10.85 -4.22 3.83
C SER A 62 10.86 -5.28 2.72
N GLN A 63 9.68 -5.60 2.17
CA GLN A 63 9.55 -6.58 1.11
C GLN A 63 10.13 -6.05 -0.20
N ARG A 64 10.98 -6.86 -0.87
CA ARG A 64 11.69 -6.46 -2.10
C ARG A 64 10.79 -5.81 -3.19
N PRO A 65 9.56 -6.30 -3.48
CA PRO A 65 8.69 -5.67 -4.48
C PRO A 65 8.19 -4.27 -4.11
N HIS A 66 8.20 -3.92 -2.82
CA HIS A 66 7.59 -2.71 -2.27
C HIS A 66 8.60 -1.80 -1.56
N ALA A 67 9.87 -2.18 -1.47
CA ALA A 67 10.94 -1.39 -0.84
C ALA A 67 11.08 0.04 -1.39
N TRP A 68 10.71 0.26 -2.66
CA TRP A 68 10.67 1.60 -3.26
C TRP A 68 9.69 2.55 -2.57
N MET A 69 8.61 2.03 -1.97
CA MET A 69 7.62 2.82 -1.24
C MET A 69 8.26 3.48 -0.02
N ARG A 70 9.09 2.74 0.72
CA ARG A 70 9.85 3.27 1.86
C ARG A 70 10.74 4.43 1.43
N SER A 71 11.51 4.26 0.36
CA SER A 71 12.40 5.32 -0.13
C SER A 71 11.65 6.61 -0.48
N TRP A 72 10.40 6.50 -0.96
CA TRP A 72 9.57 7.66 -1.29
C TRP A 72 8.89 8.28 -0.07
N LEU A 73 8.48 7.46 0.91
CA LEU A 73 7.96 7.94 2.19
C LEU A 73 9.04 8.67 3.01
N ASP A 74 10.29 8.23 2.89
CA ASP A 74 11.45 8.79 3.59
C ASP A 74 12.15 9.90 2.79
N ASP A 75 11.68 10.22 1.57
CA ASP A 75 12.29 11.20 0.66
C ASP A 75 12.21 12.62 1.26
N ALA A 76 13.28 13.07 1.90
CA ALA A 76 13.33 14.38 2.56
C ALA A 76 13.36 15.57 1.58
N SER A 77 13.52 15.33 0.27
CA SER A 77 13.42 16.40 -0.73
C SER A 77 11.98 16.91 -0.93
N VAL A 78 10.99 16.12 -0.49
CA VAL A 78 9.58 16.50 -0.45
C VAL A 78 9.20 16.78 1.01
N SER A 79 9.05 18.06 1.36
CA SER A 79 8.82 18.49 2.74
C SER A 79 7.51 18.01 3.35
N ASP A 80 6.45 17.88 2.53
CA ASP A 80 5.12 17.46 3.01
C ASP A 80 5.03 15.92 3.11
N PRO A 81 4.89 15.35 4.32
CA PRO A 81 4.76 13.91 4.50
C PRO A 81 3.48 13.33 3.89
N VAL A 82 2.39 14.10 3.86
CA VAL A 82 1.13 13.65 3.26
C VAL A 82 1.29 13.57 1.73
N ALA A 83 1.93 14.56 1.10
CA ALA A 83 2.25 14.51 -0.33
C ALA A 83 3.10 13.28 -0.72
N ARG A 84 4.05 12.87 0.14
CA ARG A 84 4.86 11.65 -0.07
C ARG A 84 4.00 10.39 -0.08
N LEU A 85 3.07 10.26 0.88
CA LEU A 85 2.13 9.14 0.93
C LEU A 85 1.23 9.09 -0.32
N HIS A 86 0.62 10.21 -0.71
CA HIS A 86 -0.23 10.27 -1.90
C HIS A 86 0.55 10.01 -3.20
N ARG A 87 1.83 10.38 -3.25
CA ARG A 87 2.73 10.02 -4.36
C ARG A 87 2.92 8.49 -4.44
N VAL A 88 3.15 7.81 -3.32
CA VAL A 88 3.26 6.35 -3.26
C VAL A 88 2.00 5.66 -3.74
N VAL A 89 0.83 6.08 -3.25
CA VAL A 89 -0.47 5.50 -3.63
C VAL A 89 -0.72 5.63 -5.13
N ARG A 90 -0.47 6.82 -5.70
CA ARG A 90 -0.63 7.06 -7.15
C ARG A 90 0.29 6.19 -7.99
N GLU A 91 1.57 6.10 -7.61
CA GLU A 91 2.53 5.27 -8.34
C GLU A 91 2.22 3.78 -8.24
N ARG A 92 1.78 3.32 -7.07
CA ARG A 92 1.33 1.93 -6.90
C ARG A 92 0.21 1.61 -7.88
N ARG A 93 -0.85 2.43 -7.89
CA ARG A 93 -1.99 2.26 -8.81
C ARG A 93 -1.54 2.25 -10.26
N ARG A 94 -0.65 3.16 -10.64
CA ARG A 94 -0.06 3.19 -11.99
C ARG A 94 0.65 1.87 -12.33
N ARG A 95 1.44 1.31 -11.41
CA ARG A 95 2.14 0.04 -11.63
C ARG A 95 1.18 -1.13 -11.77
N GLU A 96 0.13 -1.17 -10.96
CA GLU A 96 -0.95 -2.17 -11.04
C GLU A 96 -1.70 -2.07 -12.39
N ASP A 97 -2.03 -0.86 -12.84
CA ASP A 97 -2.67 -0.62 -14.13
C ASP A 97 -1.80 -1.10 -15.30
N VAL A 98 -0.49 -0.83 -15.24
CA VAL A 98 0.49 -1.30 -16.24
C VAL A 98 0.59 -2.82 -16.24
N ALA A 99 0.66 -3.45 -15.07
CA ALA A 99 0.71 -4.90 -14.94
C ALA A 99 -0.54 -5.56 -15.54
N ALA A 100 -1.73 -5.07 -15.19
CA ALA A 100 -3.00 -5.55 -15.73
C ALA A 100 -3.08 -5.37 -17.25
N GLN A 101 -2.55 -4.26 -17.79
CA GLN A 101 -2.48 -4.05 -19.24
C GLN A 101 -1.54 -5.05 -19.92
N ASN A 102 -0.38 -5.33 -19.33
CA ASN A 102 0.59 -6.28 -19.85
C ASN A 102 0.01 -7.71 -19.87
N GLU A 103 -0.65 -8.14 -18.79
CA GLU A 103 -1.32 -9.44 -18.72
C GLU A 103 -2.37 -9.60 -19.83
N ARG A 104 -3.19 -8.57 -20.08
CA ARG A 104 -4.18 -8.58 -21.17
C ARG A 104 -3.52 -8.70 -22.55
N LYS A 105 -2.42 -7.97 -22.78
CA LYS A 105 -1.66 -8.04 -24.05
C LYS A 105 -1.05 -9.43 -24.24
N GLU A 106 -0.46 -10.01 -23.21
CA GLU A 106 0.12 -11.35 -23.25
C GLU A 106 -0.94 -12.44 -23.47
N ALA A 107 -2.10 -12.34 -22.82
CA ALA A 107 -3.22 -13.25 -23.03
C ALA A 107 -3.74 -13.17 -24.48
N ALA A 108 -3.89 -11.96 -25.02
CA ALA A 108 -4.31 -11.76 -26.41
C ALA A 108 -3.26 -12.31 -27.41
N PHE A 109 -1.97 -12.11 -27.14
CA PHE A 109 -0.89 -12.69 -27.94
C PHE A 109 -0.94 -14.22 -27.91
N ARG A 110 -1.05 -14.83 -26.72
CA ARG A 110 -1.17 -16.29 -26.58
C ARG A 110 -2.35 -16.86 -27.36
N LEU A 111 -3.52 -16.23 -27.31
CA LEU A 111 -4.71 -16.67 -28.06
C LEU A 111 -4.51 -16.60 -29.59
N ARG A 112 -3.89 -15.53 -30.09
CA ARG A 112 -3.59 -15.33 -31.52
C ARG A 112 -2.56 -16.33 -32.06
N HIS A 113 -1.59 -16.72 -31.24
CA HIS A 113 -0.52 -17.63 -31.66
C HIS A 113 -0.81 -19.11 -31.36
N ALA A 114 -1.73 -19.43 -30.45
CA ALA A 114 -2.20 -20.81 -30.23
C ALA A 114 -3.03 -21.35 -31.40
N THR A 115 -3.69 -20.48 -32.17
CA THR A 115 -4.50 -20.85 -33.34
C THR A 115 -3.66 -21.19 -34.58
N VAL A 116 -2.42 -20.71 -34.67
CA VAL A 116 -1.54 -20.95 -35.82
C VAL A 116 -0.77 -22.29 -35.71
N GLY A 117 -0.63 -22.85 -34.50
CA GLY A 117 0.15 -24.08 -34.26
C GLY A 117 -0.59 -25.41 -34.45
N LYS A 118 -1.90 -25.42 -34.72
CA LYS A 118 -2.73 -26.64 -34.87
C LYS A 118 -3.06 -27.03 -36.32
N GLY A 119 -2.38 -26.43 -37.29
CA GLY A 119 -2.52 -26.76 -38.72
C GLY A 119 -1.19 -27.18 -39.33
N ARG A 120 -0.65 -28.33 -38.91
CA ARG A 120 0.41 -29.05 -39.61
C ARG A 120 0.28 -30.54 -39.34
#